data_AF-A0A1V5UKE2-F1
#
_entry.id   AF-A0A1V5UKE2-F1
#
_cell.length_a   1.000
_cell.length_b   1.000
_cell.length_c   1.000
_cell.angle_alpha   90.00
_cell.angle_beta   90.00
_cell.angle_gamma   90.00
#
_symmetry.space_group_name_H-M   'P 1'
#
loop_
_entity.id
_entity.type
_entity.pdbx_description
1 polymer ?
#
loop_
_entity_poly.entity_id
_entity_poly.type
_entity_poly.pdbx_seq_one_letter_code
_entity_poly.pdbx_strand_id
1 'polypeptide(L)'
;MIEYDKIYSRNIGLFTEAEQRRLKNAVVAVAGVGGVGSYQAVALARQGVGELRIMDPGIFDEPDLNRQYGAMMSTLGKNKAAATAEILKDINPHMKIKTYTKAAETIAEIEEFIKGADAVIDAIDYAGFNHKQLLHERARANGQYVFSSPIPGFGASLMIFSPSGMTMEDYYGAPADPALYKNFKLSMEKLMPAGILPQFYRDFESGRIGYLSTNGASAQLSGAITGLEIALIITGKRKKEDLVVVPDIIYLDLFNRNYSIFNPCK
;
A
#
# COMPACT_ATOMS: atom_id res chain seq x y z
N MET A 1 -10.53 -23.46 21.17
CA MET A 1 -10.73 -22.29 20.30
C MET A 1 -9.58 -21.32 20.56
N ILE A 2 -9.01 -20.70 19.53
CA ILE A 2 -7.92 -19.71 19.70
C ILE A 2 -8.56 -18.34 19.94
N GLU A 3 -8.23 -17.68 21.05
CA GLU A 3 -8.82 -16.38 21.43
C GLU A 3 -8.04 -15.20 20.83
N TYR A 4 -8.76 -14.19 20.31
CA TYR A 4 -8.15 -12.96 19.73
C TYR A 4 -7.18 -12.30 20.73
N ASP A 5 -7.63 -12.09 21.97
CA ASP A 5 -6.84 -11.37 22.98
C ASP A 5 -5.55 -12.13 23.35
N LYS A 6 -5.53 -13.46 23.21
CA LYS A 6 -4.31 -14.27 23.42
C LYS A 6 -3.30 -14.08 22.27
N ILE A 7 -3.76 -14.05 21.01
CA ILE A 7 -2.91 -13.81 19.83
C ILE A 7 -2.20 -12.46 19.95
N TYR A 8 -2.94 -11.41 20.33
CA TYR A 8 -2.44 -10.04 20.35
C TYR A 8 -1.94 -9.57 21.72
N SER A 9 -1.78 -10.48 22.68
CA SER A 9 -1.27 -10.16 24.03
C SER A 9 0.12 -9.49 24.01
N ARG A 10 0.94 -9.74 22.98
CA ARG A 10 2.27 -9.12 22.81
C ARG A 10 2.24 -7.71 22.19
N ASN A 11 1.09 -7.27 21.70
CA ASN A 11 0.88 -5.88 21.32
C ASN A 11 0.63 -4.99 22.55
N ILE A 12 0.11 -5.59 23.63
CA ILE A 12 -0.24 -4.86 24.85
C ILE A 12 1.02 -4.33 25.54
N GLY A 13 1.00 -3.04 25.88
CA GLY A 13 2.14 -2.28 26.39
C GLY A 13 2.66 -1.28 25.36
N LEU A 14 2.70 -1.66 24.07
CA LEU A 14 2.82 -0.70 22.98
C LEU A 14 1.45 -0.07 22.71
N PHE A 15 0.42 -0.90 22.57
CA PHE A 15 -0.98 -0.50 22.53
C PHE A 15 -1.66 -0.80 23.87
N THR A 16 -2.65 0.01 24.24
CA THR A 16 -3.60 -0.31 25.32
C THR A 16 -4.63 -1.31 24.81
N GLU A 17 -5.34 -1.99 25.71
CA GLU A 17 -6.46 -2.87 25.32
C GLU A 17 -7.58 -2.12 24.58
N ALA A 18 -7.79 -0.84 24.90
CA ALA A 18 -8.75 -0.01 24.20
C ALA A 18 -8.30 0.28 22.75
N GLU A 19 -7.01 0.57 22.55
CA GLU A 19 -6.41 0.76 21.23
C GLU A 19 -6.42 -0.54 20.41
N GLN A 20 -6.08 -1.69 21.01
CA GLN A 20 -6.18 -2.99 20.34
C GLN A 20 -7.61 -3.33 19.94
N ARG A 21 -8.62 -2.95 20.74
CA ARG A 21 -10.03 -3.07 20.37
C ARG A 21 -10.42 -2.16 19.19
N ARG A 22 -9.79 -0.99 19.03
CA ARG A 22 -9.98 -0.16 17.83
C ARG A 22 -9.45 -0.89 16.60
N LEU A 23 -8.24 -1.47 16.66
CA LEU A 23 -7.70 -2.31 15.57
C LEU A 23 -8.64 -3.47 15.23
N LYS A 24 -9.13 -4.19 16.24
CA LYS A 24 -10.10 -5.30 16.08
C LYS A 24 -11.37 -4.91 15.35
N ASN A 25 -11.80 -3.65 15.46
CA ASN A 25 -13.03 -3.16 14.82
C ASN A 25 -12.78 -2.42 13.51
N ALA A 26 -11.51 -2.20 13.15
CA ALA A 26 -11.15 -1.43 11.99
C ALA A 26 -11.28 -2.21 10.68
N VAL A 27 -11.54 -1.47 9.61
CA VAL A 27 -11.67 -1.94 8.23
C VAL A 27 -10.59 -1.26 7.39
N VAL A 28 -9.76 -2.04 6.68
CA VAL A 28 -8.78 -1.49 5.74
C VAL A 28 -9.01 -2.07 4.35
N ALA A 29 -9.05 -1.19 3.34
CA ALA A 29 -9.16 -1.57 1.94
C ALA A 29 -7.77 -1.56 1.29
N VAL A 30 -7.39 -2.65 0.63
CA VAL A 30 -6.07 -2.86 0.00
C VAL A 30 -6.25 -3.13 -1.49
N ALA A 31 -5.97 -2.13 -2.32
CA ALA A 31 -6.03 -2.24 -3.78
C ALA A 31 -4.65 -2.65 -4.29
N GLY A 32 -4.54 -3.90 -4.76
CA GLY A 32 -3.30 -4.57 -5.12
C GLY A 32 -2.68 -5.31 -3.94
N VAL A 33 -2.39 -6.60 -4.12
CA VAL A 33 -1.60 -7.44 -3.20
C VAL A 33 -0.42 -8.08 -3.92
N GLY A 34 0.26 -7.27 -4.74
CA GLY A 34 1.54 -7.60 -5.35
C GLY A 34 2.71 -7.45 -4.37
N GLY A 35 3.83 -6.88 -4.85
CA GLY A 35 5.07 -6.77 -4.05
C GLY A 35 4.96 -5.89 -2.82
N VAL A 36 4.07 -4.89 -2.80
CA VAL A 36 3.91 -3.96 -1.67
C VAL A 36 2.69 -4.35 -0.83
N GLY A 37 1.51 -4.38 -1.45
CA GLY A 37 0.24 -4.58 -0.75
C GLY A 37 0.12 -5.90 0.01
N SER A 38 0.77 -6.98 -0.45
CA SER A 38 0.73 -8.26 0.25
C SER A 38 1.43 -8.21 1.62
N TYR A 39 2.58 -7.54 1.72
CA TYR A 39 3.26 -7.34 3.01
C TYR A 39 2.50 -6.37 3.92
N GLN A 40 1.86 -5.34 3.36
CA GLN A 40 1.02 -4.43 4.13
C GLN A 40 -0.20 -5.16 4.72
N ALA A 41 -0.88 -5.99 3.94
CA ALA A 41 -1.99 -6.81 4.42
C ALA A 41 -1.55 -7.78 5.53
N VAL A 42 -0.39 -8.43 5.38
CA VAL A 42 0.19 -9.30 6.42
C VAL A 42 0.53 -8.50 7.68
N ALA A 43 1.12 -7.31 7.56
CA ALA A 43 1.44 -6.46 8.71
C ALA A 43 0.18 -6.09 9.49
N LEU A 44 -0.89 -5.68 8.80
CA LEU A 44 -2.19 -5.36 9.41
C LEU A 44 -2.84 -6.58 10.08
N ALA A 45 -2.73 -7.76 9.48
CA ALA A 45 -3.19 -9.00 10.11
C ALA A 45 -2.44 -9.35 11.39
N ARG A 46 -1.12 -9.16 11.39
CA ARG A 46 -0.28 -9.37 12.58
C ARG A 46 -0.47 -8.31 13.65
N GLN A 47 -0.99 -7.13 13.30
CA GLN A 47 -1.39 -6.10 14.27
C GLN A 47 -2.81 -6.30 14.82
N GLY A 48 -3.61 -7.16 14.18
CA GLY A 48 -4.95 -7.50 14.65
C GLY A 48 -6.07 -6.63 14.10
N VAL A 49 -5.88 -6.07 12.90
CA VAL A 49 -6.98 -5.43 12.17
C VAL A 49 -8.17 -6.40 12.00
N GLY A 50 -9.39 -5.88 12.16
CA GLY A 50 -10.62 -6.66 12.15
C GLY A 50 -11.06 -7.14 10.79
N GLU A 51 -10.99 -6.26 9.79
CA GLU A 51 -11.43 -6.56 8.42
C GLU A 51 -10.44 -6.05 7.39
N LEU A 52 -10.09 -6.91 6.43
CA LEU A 52 -9.38 -6.53 5.21
C LEU A 52 -10.26 -6.76 3.99
N ARG A 53 -10.33 -5.75 3.12
CA ARG A 53 -10.92 -5.85 1.79
C ARG A 53 -9.79 -5.82 0.79
N ILE A 54 -9.70 -6.83 -0.05
CA ILE A 54 -8.54 -7.04 -0.93
C ILE A 54 -9.01 -7.08 -2.37
N MET A 55 -8.52 -6.17 -3.20
CA MET A 55 -8.82 -6.12 -4.63
C MET A 55 -7.55 -6.37 -5.43
N ASP A 56 -7.50 -7.47 -6.19
CA ASP A 56 -6.38 -7.73 -7.11
C ASP A 56 -6.83 -8.69 -8.23
N PRO A 57 -6.83 -8.25 -9.51
CA PRO A 57 -7.20 -9.10 -10.63
C PRO A 57 -6.10 -10.07 -11.07
N GLY A 58 -4.88 -9.90 -10.58
CA GLY A 58 -3.70 -10.65 -11.03
C GLY A 58 -3.73 -12.12 -10.62
N ILE A 59 -2.92 -12.90 -11.32
CA ILE A 59 -2.59 -14.29 -11.02
C ILE A 59 -1.11 -14.34 -10.62
N PHE A 60 -0.75 -15.15 -9.62
CA PHE A 60 0.65 -15.35 -9.27
C PHE A 60 1.41 -16.10 -10.37
N ASP A 61 2.57 -15.56 -10.74
CA ASP A 61 3.48 -16.13 -11.73
C ASP A 61 4.92 -16.23 -11.17
N GLU A 62 5.81 -16.95 -11.85
CA GLU A 62 7.19 -17.22 -11.42
C GLU A 62 7.97 -15.95 -11.02
N PRO A 63 7.91 -14.82 -11.77
CA PRO A 63 8.63 -13.61 -11.40
C PRO A 63 8.14 -12.98 -10.10
N ASP A 64 6.95 -13.35 -9.60
CA ASP A 64 6.40 -12.82 -8.35
C ASP A 64 7.08 -13.43 -7.11
N LEU A 65 7.67 -14.63 -7.24
CA LEU A 65 8.33 -15.36 -6.15
C LEU A 65 9.47 -14.58 -5.49
N ASN A 66 10.08 -13.62 -6.19
CA ASN A 66 11.19 -12.85 -5.65
C ASN A 66 10.78 -11.82 -4.56
N ARG A 67 9.49 -11.44 -4.50
CA ARG A 67 9.06 -10.27 -3.73
C ARG A 67 7.58 -10.19 -3.34
N GLN A 68 6.70 -11.09 -3.74
CA GLN A 68 5.28 -10.99 -3.37
C GLN A 68 4.97 -12.02 -2.30
N TYR A 69 4.48 -11.59 -1.13
CA TYR A 69 4.31 -12.49 0.02
C TYR A 69 3.45 -13.71 -0.31
N GLY A 70 2.38 -13.51 -1.09
CA GLY A 70 1.47 -14.58 -1.48
C GLY A 70 1.98 -15.48 -2.60
N ALA A 71 3.10 -15.15 -3.25
CA ALA A 71 3.69 -15.96 -4.31
C ALA A 71 4.56 -17.06 -3.70
N MET A 72 4.11 -18.30 -3.83
CA MET A 72 4.78 -19.51 -3.37
C MET A 72 4.57 -20.59 -4.44
N MET A 73 5.39 -21.64 -4.45
CA MET A 73 5.20 -22.77 -5.38
C MET A 73 3.77 -23.33 -5.33
N SER A 74 3.13 -23.33 -4.16
CA SER A 74 1.77 -23.81 -3.94
C SER A 74 0.65 -22.84 -4.38
N THR A 75 0.99 -21.60 -4.74
CA THR A 75 0.04 -20.55 -5.12
C THR A 75 0.23 -20.02 -6.54
N LEU A 76 1.26 -20.47 -7.27
CA LEU A 76 1.40 -20.21 -8.70
C LEU A 76 0.12 -20.61 -9.45
N GLY A 77 -0.32 -19.76 -10.38
CA GLY A 77 -1.56 -19.95 -11.14
C GLY A 77 -2.85 -19.61 -10.37
N LYS A 78 -2.77 -19.22 -9.08
CA LYS A 78 -3.94 -18.76 -8.31
C LYS A 78 -4.06 -17.23 -8.34
N ASN A 79 -5.30 -16.74 -8.23
CA ASN A 79 -5.54 -15.30 -8.10
C ASN A 79 -4.90 -14.73 -6.83
N LYS A 80 -4.27 -13.56 -6.96
CA LYS A 80 -3.47 -12.92 -5.90
C LYS A 80 -4.31 -12.57 -4.68
N ALA A 81 -5.50 -11.99 -4.87
CA ALA A 81 -6.40 -11.63 -3.77
C ALA A 81 -6.89 -12.87 -3.02
N ALA A 82 -7.33 -13.90 -3.75
CA ALA A 82 -7.83 -15.14 -3.16
C ALA A 82 -6.74 -15.89 -2.38
N ALA A 83 -5.56 -16.12 -2.99
CA ALA A 83 -4.47 -16.83 -2.32
C ALA A 83 -3.90 -16.04 -1.12
N THR A 84 -3.85 -14.71 -1.20
CA THR A 84 -3.44 -13.88 -0.06
C THR A 84 -4.45 -13.98 1.09
N ALA A 85 -5.75 -14.04 0.81
CA ALA A 85 -6.78 -14.17 1.84
C ALA A 85 -6.63 -15.45 2.67
N GLU A 86 -6.33 -16.59 2.04
CA GLU A 86 -6.09 -17.86 2.75
C GLU A 86 -4.92 -17.74 3.74
N ILE A 87 -3.80 -17.15 3.30
CA ILE A 87 -2.63 -16.93 4.16
C ILE A 87 -2.99 -16.00 5.34
N LEU A 88 -3.76 -14.95 5.09
CA LEU A 88 -4.17 -14.02 6.14
C LEU A 88 -5.13 -14.67 7.15
N LYS A 89 -5.97 -15.63 6.72
CA LYS A 89 -6.81 -16.43 7.62
C LYS A 89 -5.98 -17.36 8.51
N ASP A 90 -4.89 -17.92 7.98
CA ASP A 90 -3.95 -18.70 8.77
C ASP A 90 -3.20 -17.84 9.81
N ILE A 91 -2.93 -16.57 9.48
CA ILE A 91 -2.29 -15.61 10.39
C ILE A 91 -3.26 -15.09 11.46
N ASN A 92 -4.46 -14.68 11.06
CA ASN A 92 -5.50 -14.12 11.92
C ASN A 92 -6.85 -14.78 11.61
N PRO A 93 -7.23 -15.86 12.32
CA PRO A 93 -8.51 -16.54 12.07
C PRO A 93 -9.74 -15.70 12.42
N HIS A 94 -9.57 -14.62 13.20
CA HIS A 94 -10.64 -13.69 13.59
C HIS A 94 -10.88 -12.59 12.55
N MET A 95 -9.96 -12.39 11.61
CA MET A 95 -10.08 -11.36 10.59
C MET A 95 -11.23 -11.66 9.63
N LYS A 96 -12.09 -10.69 9.34
CA LYS A 96 -13.01 -10.75 8.20
C LYS A 96 -12.24 -10.39 6.94
N ILE A 97 -12.38 -11.18 5.89
CA ILE A 97 -11.70 -10.90 4.62
C ILE A 97 -12.74 -10.94 3.49
N LYS A 98 -12.78 -9.86 2.70
CA LYS A 98 -13.57 -9.80 1.46
C LYS A 98 -12.62 -9.63 0.28
N THR A 99 -12.68 -10.55 -0.66
CA THR A 99 -11.83 -10.54 -1.85
C THR A 99 -12.61 -10.06 -3.08
N TYR A 100 -11.93 -9.27 -3.90
CA TYR A 100 -12.39 -8.79 -5.19
C TYR A 100 -11.34 -9.21 -6.22
N THR A 101 -11.60 -10.30 -6.93
CA THR A 101 -10.66 -10.93 -7.88
C THR A 101 -10.68 -10.29 -9.26
N LYS A 102 -11.36 -9.15 -9.40
CA LYS A 102 -11.43 -8.31 -10.59
C LYS A 102 -11.13 -6.87 -10.17
N ALA A 103 -10.58 -6.08 -11.10
CA ALA A 103 -10.49 -4.64 -10.91
C ALA A 103 -11.90 -4.04 -10.88
N ALA A 104 -12.10 -2.96 -10.12
CA ALA A 104 -13.31 -2.15 -10.26
C ALA A 104 -13.33 -1.49 -11.65
N GLU A 105 -14.43 -1.64 -12.36
CA GLU A 105 -14.69 -1.01 -13.66
C GLU A 105 -15.71 0.13 -13.53
N THR A 106 -16.39 0.22 -12.38
CA THR A 106 -17.41 1.22 -12.11
C THR A 106 -17.19 1.97 -10.79
N ILE A 107 -17.76 3.17 -10.70
CA ILE A 107 -17.78 3.96 -9.45
C ILE A 107 -18.46 3.17 -8.31
N ALA A 108 -19.52 2.42 -8.60
CA ALA A 108 -20.25 1.67 -7.58
C ALA A 108 -19.40 0.56 -6.95
N GLU A 109 -18.61 -0.16 -7.76
CA GLU A 109 -17.73 -1.23 -7.26
C GLU A 109 -16.60 -0.69 -6.40
N ILE A 110 -15.96 0.40 -6.82
CA ILE A 110 -14.88 1.01 -6.02
C ILE A 110 -15.43 1.63 -4.73
N GLU A 111 -16.63 2.21 -4.77
CA GLU A 111 -17.32 2.71 -3.58
C GLU A 111 -17.64 1.59 -2.60
N GLU A 112 -18.20 0.48 -3.07
CA GLU A 112 -18.45 -0.69 -2.23
C GLU A 112 -17.15 -1.22 -1.60
N PHE A 113 -16.07 -1.24 -2.38
CA PHE A 113 -14.76 -1.68 -1.91
C PHE A 113 -14.24 -0.82 -0.74
N ILE A 114 -14.27 0.51 -0.85
CA ILE A 114 -13.72 1.42 0.16
C ILE A 114 -14.71 1.85 1.25
N LYS A 115 -16.01 1.54 1.12
CA LYS A 115 -17.08 2.03 2.00
C LYS A 115 -16.78 1.85 3.49
N GLY A 116 -16.62 2.95 4.22
CA GLY A 116 -16.40 2.94 5.67
C GLY A 116 -15.05 2.36 6.10
N ALA A 117 -14.08 2.22 5.19
CA ALA A 117 -12.72 1.84 5.55
C ALA A 117 -12.04 2.97 6.35
N ASP A 118 -11.34 2.61 7.42
CA ASP A 118 -10.53 3.52 8.23
C ASP A 118 -9.26 3.98 7.50
N ALA A 119 -8.76 3.15 6.58
CA ALA A 119 -7.65 3.47 5.71
C ALA A 119 -7.82 2.78 4.34
N VAL A 120 -7.34 3.45 3.29
CA VAL A 120 -7.26 2.91 1.93
C VAL A 120 -5.79 2.79 1.55
N ILE A 121 -5.37 1.60 1.14
CA ILE A 121 -4.03 1.33 0.64
C ILE A 121 -4.09 1.25 -0.88
N ASP A 122 -3.28 2.07 -1.52
CA ASP A 122 -3.00 2.04 -2.93
C ASP A 122 -1.65 1.36 -3.20
N ALA A 123 -1.75 0.08 -3.57
CA ALA A 123 -0.65 -0.76 -4.04
C ALA A 123 -0.89 -1.24 -5.49
N ILE A 124 -1.71 -0.50 -6.26
CA ILE A 124 -1.91 -0.74 -7.69
C ILE A 124 -0.61 -0.42 -8.42
N ASP A 125 -0.19 -1.28 -9.35
CA ASP A 125 0.98 -1.02 -10.20
C ASP A 125 0.79 0.28 -11.00
N TYR A 126 1.88 0.96 -11.31
CA TYR A 126 1.84 2.21 -12.07
C TYR A 126 1.19 2.04 -13.46
N ALA A 127 1.32 0.86 -14.08
CA ALA A 127 0.63 0.56 -15.33
C ALA A 127 -0.92 0.65 -15.23
N GLY A 128 -1.47 0.58 -14.01
CA GLY A 128 -2.89 0.74 -13.69
C GLY A 128 -3.27 2.15 -13.21
N PHE A 129 -2.61 3.21 -13.70
CA PHE A 129 -2.80 4.58 -13.22
C PHE A 129 -4.27 5.06 -13.27
N ASN A 130 -5.05 4.63 -14.27
CA ASN A 130 -6.50 4.91 -14.36
C ASN A 130 -7.29 4.34 -13.17
N HIS A 131 -6.99 3.10 -12.76
CA HIS A 131 -7.63 2.48 -11.58
C HIS A 131 -7.17 3.16 -10.30
N LYS A 132 -5.92 3.63 -10.28
CA LYS A 132 -5.36 4.42 -9.18
C LYS A 132 -6.09 5.75 -9.02
N GLN A 133 -6.25 6.51 -10.10
CA GLN A 133 -7.04 7.74 -10.12
C GLN A 133 -8.45 7.49 -9.58
N LEU A 134 -9.17 6.49 -10.08
CA LEU A 134 -10.52 6.18 -9.62
C LEU A 134 -10.56 5.88 -8.12
N LEU A 135 -9.62 5.08 -7.60
CA LEU A 135 -9.50 4.78 -6.17
C LEU A 135 -9.28 6.07 -5.34
N HIS A 136 -8.34 6.91 -5.75
CA HIS A 136 -8.00 8.14 -5.03
C HIS A 136 -9.13 9.17 -5.07
N GLU A 137 -9.78 9.36 -6.21
CA GLU A 137 -10.94 10.25 -6.37
C GLU A 137 -12.07 9.86 -5.42
N ARG A 138 -12.42 8.57 -5.38
CA ARG A 138 -13.52 8.08 -4.54
C ARG A 138 -13.16 8.06 -3.05
N ALA A 139 -11.94 7.68 -2.69
CA ALA A 139 -11.47 7.78 -1.31
C ALA A 139 -11.48 9.23 -0.81
N ARG A 140 -11.05 10.18 -1.65
CA ARG A 140 -11.10 11.61 -1.34
C ARG A 140 -12.53 12.09 -1.11
N ALA A 141 -13.46 11.73 -2.00
CA ALA A 141 -14.88 12.09 -1.87
C ALA A 141 -15.50 11.58 -0.56
N ASN A 142 -15.00 10.45 -0.05
CA ASN A 142 -15.42 9.85 1.22
C ASN A 142 -14.65 10.36 2.45
N GLY A 143 -13.74 11.33 2.30
CA GLY A 143 -12.94 11.86 3.41
C GLY A 143 -11.88 10.88 3.92
N GLN A 144 -11.47 9.91 3.11
CA GLN A 144 -10.53 8.86 3.48
C GLN A 144 -9.09 9.22 3.08
N TYR A 145 -8.13 8.78 3.88
CA TYR A 145 -6.72 8.90 3.58
C TYR A 145 -6.27 7.71 2.72
N VAL A 146 -5.46 7.99 1.71
CA VAL A 146 -4.88 6.94 0.84
C VAL A 146 -3.38 6.82 1.11
N PHE A 147 -2.92 5.60 1.37
CA PHE A 147 -1.53 5.27 1.66
C PHE A 147 -0.92 4.56 0.45
N SER A 148 0.21 5.07 -0.04
CA SER A 148 1.00 4.40 -1.06
C SER A 148 2.45 4.28 -0.62
N SER A 149 3.07 3.12 -0.83
CA SER A 149 4.42 2.86 -0.37
C SER A 149 5.28 2.16 -1.43
N PRO A 150 5.63 2.88 -2.50
CA PRO A 150 6.52 2.34 -3.52
C PRO A 150 7.91 2.07 -2.92
N ILE A 151 8.64 1.17 -3.56
CA ILE A 151 9.89 0.60 -3.04
C ILE A 151 11.09 0.92 -3.95
N PRO A 152 11.44 2.20 -4.16
CA PRO A 152 12.58 2.55 -5.01
C PRO A 152 13.92 2.27 -4.30
N GLY A 153 14.88 1.79 -5.08
CA GLY A 153 16.23 1.42 -4.66
C GLY A 153 16.24 0.23 -3.70
N PHE A 154 16.98 0.38 -2.61
CA PHE A 154 17.00 -0.55 -1.48
C PHE A 154 16.22 0.02 -0.30
N GLY A 155 15.18 0.80 -0.60
CA GLY A 155 14.39 1.54 0.38
C GLY A 155 12.90 1.41 0.15
N ALA A 156 12.13 2.18 0.92
CA ALA A 156 10.70 2.30 0.77
C ALA A 156 10.27 3.72 1.08
N SER A 157 9.34 4.23 0.28
CA SER A 157 8.73 5.53 0.48
C SER A 157 7.39 5.34 1.18
N LEU A 158 6.93 6.32 1.95
CA LEU A 158 5.56 6.39 2.44
C LEU A 158 4.97 7.71 1.98
N MET A 159 3.90 7.60 1.19
CA MET A 159 3.10 8.71 0.71
C MET A 159 1.71 8.59 1.30
N ILE A 160 1.25 9.67 1.90
CA ILE A 160 -0.10 9.76 2.46
C ILE A 160 -0.82 10.90 1.74
N PHE A 161 -1.90 10.55 1.05
CA PHE A 161 -2.78 11.50 0.39
C PHE A 161 -3.93 11.83 1.32
N SER A 162 -3.96 13.08 1.80
CA SER A 162 -5.06 13.61 2.61
C SER A 162 -6.28 13.88 1.72
N PRO A 163 -7.51 13.65 2.22
CA PRO A 163 -8.73 14.00 1.49
C PRO A 163 -8.88 15.51 1.22
N SER A 164 -8.17 16.36 1.95
CA SER A 164 -8.13 17.81 1.75
C SER A 164 -6.79 18.32 1.18
N GLY A 165 -5.84 17.42 0.90
CA GLY A 165 -4.50 17.75 0.43
C GLY A 165 -4.34 17.75 -1.09
N MET A 166 -3.09 17.71 -1.55
CA MET A 166 -2.71 17.56 -2.97
C MET A 166 -3.30 16.27 -3.56
N THR A 167 -3.74 16.31 -4.81
CA THR A 167 -4.22 15.12 -5.52
C THR A 167 -3.05 14.25 -5.98
N MET A 168 -3.33 12.98 -6.27
CA MET A 168 -2.32 12.08 -6.81
C MET A 168 -1.83 12.56 -8.19
N GLU A 169 -2.75 13.08 -8.98
CA GLU A 169 -2.50 13.60 -10.32
C GLU A 169 -1.60 14.83 -10.27
N ASP A 170 -1.92 15.80 -9.40
CA ASP A 170 -1.09 17.00 -9.19
C ASP A 170 0.32 16.61 -8.71
N TYR A 171 0.41 15.64 -7.80
CA TYR A 171 1.69 15.19 -7.26
C TYR A 171 2.61 14.61 -8.32
N TYR A 172 2.08 13.70 -9.14
CA TYR A 172 2.84 13.08 -10.21
C TYR A 172 2.98 13.98 -11.44
N GLY A 173 2.21 15.06 -11.55
CA GLY A 173 2.14 15.88 -12.77
C GLY A 173 1.48 15.12 -13.91
N ALA A 174 0.47 14.30 -13.60
CA ALA A 174 -0.25 13.50 -14.57
C ALA A 174 -1.04 14.39 -15.55
N PRO A 175 -1.18 13.97 -16.82
CA PRO A 175 -2.02 14.69 -17.77
C PRO A 175 -3.49 14.70 -17.33
N ALA A 176 -4.20 15.78 -17.66
CA ALA A 176 -5.62 15.90 -17.34
C ALA A 176 -6.50 14.90 -18.11
N ASP A 177 -6.05 14.46 -19.30
CA ASP A 177 -6.75 13.46 -20.11
C ASP A 177 -6.28 12.04 -19.74
N PRO A 178 -7.17 11.19 -19.16
CA PRO A 178 -6.84 9.80 -18.81
C PRO A 178 -6.39 8.94 -20.00
N ALA A 179 -6.77 9.30 -21.23
CA ALA A 179 -6.29 8.59 -22.43
C ALA A 179 -4.77 8.68 -22.61
N LEU A 180 -4.13 9.69 -22.00
CA LEU A 180 -2.68 9.89 -22.04
C LEU A 180 -1.92 9.06 -20.99
N TYR A 181 -2.61 8.44 -20.01
CA TYR A 181 -1.95 7.68 -18.95
C TYR A 181 -1.13 6.49 -19.43
N LYS A 182 -1.54 5.84 -20.52
CA LYS A 182 -0.78 4.74 -21.12
C LYS A 182 0.67 5.12 -21.47
N ASN A 183 0.89 6.39 -21.80
CA ASN A 183 2.20 6.92 -22.18
C ASN A 183 2.81 7.83 -21.10
N PHE A 184 2.10 8.04 -19.99
CA PHE A 184 2.55 8.89 -18.90
C PHE A 184 3.69 8.19 -18.15
N LYS A 185 4.86 8.82 -18.10
CA LYS A 185 6.03 8.27 -17.41
C LYS A 185 6.15 8.84 -16.02
N LEU A 186 6.28 7.95 -15.03
CA LEU A 186 6.52 8.34 -13.66
C LEU A 186 7.93 8.89 -13.52
N SER A 187 8.06 10.07 -12.91
CA SER A 187 9.36 10.53 -12.45
C SER A 187 9.74 9.82 -11.15
N MET A 188 10.87 9.14 -11.14
CA MET A 188 11.42 8.43 -10.00
C MET A 188 11.88 9.39 -8.88
N GLU A 189 12.10 10.66 -9.21
CA GLU A 189 12.37 11.73 -8.24
C GLU A 189 11.12 12.01 -7.36
N LYS A 190 9.91 11.64 -7.83
CA LYS A 190 8.69 11.61 -7.00
C LYS A 190 8.69 10.49 -5.98
N LEU A 191 9.59 9.52 -6.08
CA LEU A 191 9.61 8.35 -5.21
C LEU A 191 10.79 8.40 -4.24
N MET A 192 11.94 8.92 -4.66
CA MET A 192 13.15 9.00 -3.84
C MET A 192 13.93 10.30 -4.10
N PRO A 193 14.79 10.75 -3.17
CA PRO A 193 15.55 11.98 -3.34
C PRO A 193 16.44 11.95 -4.60
N ALA A 194 16.35 12.99 -5.42
CA ALA A 194 17.04 13.08 -6.72
C ALA A 194 18.57 12.91 -6.62
N GLY A 195 19.18 13.39 -5.52
CA GLY A 195 20.62 13.32 -5.27
C GLY A 195 21.18 11.90 -5.10
N ILE A 196 20.32 10.91 -4.84
CA ILE A 196 20.72 9.51 -4.70
C ILE A 196 20.08 8.61 -5.76
N LEU A 197 19.45 9.18 -6.80
CA LEU A 197 18.76 8.42 -7.84
C LEU A 197 19.76 7.59 -8.68
N PRO A 198 19.71 6.24 -8.63
CA PRO A 198 20.60 5.38 -9.40
C PRO A 198 20.43 5.53 -10.92
N GLN A 199 21.51 5.31 -11.68
CA GLN A 199 21.49 5.37 -13.15
C GLN A 199 20.42 4.47 -13.78
N PHE A 200 20.21 3.28 -13.23
CA PHE A 200 19.16 2.34 -13.66
C PHE A 200 17.76 2.99 -13.72
N TYR A 201 17.42 3.86 -12.77
CA TYR A 201 16.11 4.54 -12.79
C TYR A 201 16.01 5.58 -13.89
N ARG A 202 17.10 6.31 -14.15
CA ARG A 202 17.18 7.22 -15.31
C ARG A 202 17.07 6.45 -16.63
N ASP A 203 17.65 5.25 -16.67
CA ASP A 203 17.54 4.35 -17.82
C ASP A 203 16.09 3.91 -18.03
N PHE A 204 15.35 3.61 -16.96
CA PHE A 204 13.92 3.29 -17.03
C PHE A 204 13.09 4.47 -17.54
N GLU A 205 13.28 5.66 -16.98
CA GLU A 205 12.59 6.88 -17.42
C GLU A 205 12.86 7.18 -18.89
N SER A 206 14.12 7.00 -19.34
CA SER A 206 14.50 7.17 -20.75
C SER A 206 13.95 6.07 -21.67
N GLY A 207 13.45 4.96 -21.13
CA GLY A 207 12.97 3.79 -21.88
C GLY A 207 14.09 2.86 -22.35
N ARG A 208 15.33 3.03 -21.87
CA ARG A 208 16.45 2.12 -22.15
C ARG A 208 16.25 0.74 -21.51
N ILE A 209 15.51 0.69 -20.40
CA ILE A 209 15.07 -0.55 -19.77
C ILE A 209 13.54 -0.53 -19.61
N GLY A 210 12.92 -1.69 -19.76
CA GLY A 210 11.45 -1.82 -19.79
C GLY A 210 10.80 -2.19 -18.46
N TYR A 211 11.57 -2.42 -17.39
CA TYR A 211 11.05 -2.84 -16.10
C TYR A 211 11.81 -2.20 -14.94
N LEU A 212 11.14 -2.08 -13.78
CA LEU A 212 11.75 -1.65 -12.54
C LEU A 212 12.20 -2.85 -11.72
N SER A 213 13.50 -2.92 -11.44
CA SER A 213 14.07 -3.90 -10.52
C SER A 213 13.58 -3.63 -9.10
N THR A 214 13.13 -4.69 -8.44
CA THR A 214 12.63 -4.67 -7.07
C THR A 214 13.10 -5.92 -6.34
N ASN A 215 13.21 -5.86 -5.01
CA ASN A 215 13.67 -6.97 -4.19
C ASN A 215 12.70 -7.21 -3.01
N GLY A 216 12.67 -8.45 -2.52
CA GLY A 216 11.78 -8.87 -1.43
C GLY A 216 12.01 -8.18 -0.09
N ALA A 217 13.23 -7.70 0.20
CA ALA A 217 13.53 -7.01 1.46
C ALA A 217 12.94 -5.58 1.49
N SER A 218 13.04 -4.85 0.38
CA SER A 218 12.41 -3.52 0.24
C SER A 218 10.89 -3.63 0.19
N ALA A 219 10.36 -4.68 -0.44
CA ALA A 219 8.94 -5.04 -0.38
C ALA A 219 8.45 -5.25 1.07
N GLN A 220 9.18 -6.02 1.89
CA GLN A 220 8.87 -6.18 3.32
C GLN A 220 8.87 -4.86 4.09
N LEU A 221 9.84 -3.99 3.78
CA LEU A 221 9.97 -2.69 4.42
C LEU A 221 8.73 -1.80 4.21
N SER A 222 8.15 -1.82 3.01
CA SER A 222 6.88 -1.10 2.72
C SER A 222 5.73 -1.56 3.63
N GLY A 223 5.67 -2.87 3.91
CA GLY A 223 4.70 -3.47 4.83
C GLY A 223 4.87 -2.97 6.25
N ALA A 224 6.11 -2.91 6.74
CA ALA A 224 6.42 -2.42 8.08
C ALA A 224 6.04 -0.94 8.25
N ILE A 225 6.46 -0.08 7.31
CA ILE A 225 6.23 1.37 7.40
C ILE A 225 4.74 1.70 7.29
N THR A 226 4.05 1.16 6.27
CA THR A 226 2.63 1.48 6.04
C THR A 226 1.72 0.84 7.07
N GLY A 227 1.95 -0.43 7.40
CA GLY A 227 1.14 -1.15 8.38
C GLY A 227 1.23 -0.49 9.76
N LEU A 228 2.43 -0.11 10.19
CA LEU A 228 2.61 0.62 11.45
C LEU A 228 1.92 1.98 11.44
N GLU A 229 2.09 2.79 10.38
CA GLU A 229 1.47 4.11 10.33
C GLU A 229 -0.06 4.02 10.38
N ILE A 230 -0.66 3.09 9.64
CA ILE A 230 -2.11 2.85 9.66
C ILE A 230 -2.58 2.43 11.05
N ALA A 231 -1.89 1.51 11.73
CA ALA A 231 -2.26 1.13 13.09
C ALA A 231 -2.14 2.28 14.09
N LEU A 232 -1.11 3.11 13.99
CA LEU A 232 -0.97 4.29 14.84
C LEU A 232 -2.12 5.28 14.63
N ILE A 233 -2.60 5.45 13.40
CA ILE A 233 -3.75 6.30 13.08
C ILE A 233 -5.05 5.71 13.61
N ILE A 234 -5.33 4.43 13.33
CA ILE A 234 -6.56 3.74 13.79
C ILE A 234 -6.66 3.76 15.32
N THR A 235 -5.54 3.58 16.00
CA THR A 235 -5.50 3.60 17.47
C THR A 235 -5.60 5.01 18.04
N GLY A 236 -5.40 6.05 17.24
CA GLY A 236 -5.35 7.45 17.66
C GLY A 236 -4.04 7.85 18.32
N LYS A 237 -3.00 7.00 18.25
CA LYS A 237 -1.65 7.33 18.71
C LYS A 237 -0.95 8.34 17.80
N ARG A 238 -1.16 8.20 16.49
CA ARG A 238 -0.78 9.21 15.51
C ARG A 238 -2.00 10.09 15.25
N LYS A 239 -1.87 11.38 15.52
CA LYS A 239 -2.91 12.33 15.17
C LYS A 239 -2.79 12.70 13.69
N LYS A 240 -3.92 13.07 13.07
CA LYS A 240 -3.97 13.34 11.62
C LYS A 240 -3.14 14.57 11.24
N GLU A 241 -3.07 15.55 12.13
CA GLU A 241 -2.25 16.76 12.00
C GLU A 241 -0.73 16.49 12.03
N ASP A 242 -0.31 15.34 12.57
CA ASP A 242 1.10 14.95 12.64
C ASP A 242 1.55 14.14 11.41
N LEU A 243 0.64 13.88 10.47
CA LEU A 243 0.94 13.08 9.28
C LEU A 243 1.81 13.86 8.30
N VAL A 244 2.86 13.20 7.82
CA VAL A 244 3.60 13.65 6.64
C VAL A 244 2.76 13.30 5.42
N VAL A 245 2.08 14.31 4.88
CA VAL A 245 1.21 14.17 3.72
C VAL A 245 1.83 14.82 2.49
N VAL A 246 1.51 14.26 1.33
CA VAL A 246 1.93 14.78 0.03
C VAL A 246 1.63 16.28 -0.08
N PRO A 247 2.58 17.14 -0.53
CA PRO A 247 3.80 16.81 -1.28
C PRO A 247 5.02 16.36 -0.46
N ASP A 248 5.00 16.45 0.87
CA ASP A 248 6.09 15.91 1.67
C ASP A 248 5.91 14.40 1.82
N ILE A 249 6.96 13.63 1.59
CA ILE A 249 6.93 12.17 1.69
C ILE A 249 8.09 11.67 2.54
N ILE A 250 7.91 10.50 3.15
CA ILE A 250 8.96 9.82 3.90
C ILE A 250 9.70 8.87 2.94
N TYR A 251 11.03 8.84 3.01
CA TYR A 251 11.84 7.80 2.37
C TYR A 251 12.83 7.21 3.39
N LEU A 252 12.74 5.89 3.55
CA LEU A 252 13.71 5.10 4.30
C LEU A 252 14.70 4.46 3.34
N ASP A 253 15.94 4.90 3.41
CA ASP A 253 17.06 4.47 2.57
C ASP A 253 17.97 3.53 3.34
N LEU A 254 17.80 2.21 3.17
CA LEU A 254 18.67 1.25 3.85
C LEU A 254 20.02 1.07 3.16
N PHE A 255 20.19 1.54 1.92
CA PHE A 255 21.50 1.52 1.26
C PHE A 255 22.44 2.50 1.96
N ASN A 256 21.98 3.73 2.20
CA ASN A 256 22.75 4.76 2.89
C ASN A 256 22.49 4.84 4.40
N ARG A 257 21.63 3.95 4.94
CA ARG A 257 21.24 3.90 6.37
C ARG A 257 20.63 5.22 6.86
N ASN A 258 19.75 5.80 6.06
CA ASN A 258 19.17 7.12 6.29
C ASN A 258 17.64 7.07 6.32
N TYR A 259 17.04 7.99 7.07
CA TYR A 259 15.60 8.29 7.06
C TYR A 259 15.43 9.76 6.74
N SER A 260 14.54 10.09 5.80
CA SER A 260 14.31 11.47 5.37
C SER A 260 12.84 11.77 5.12
N ILE A 261 12.44 13.00 5.42
CA ILE A 261 11.22 13.62 4.90
C ILE A 261 11.67 14.64 3.85
N PHE A 262 11.13 14.57 2.65
CA PHE A 262 11.49 15.47 1.56
C PHE A 262 10.30 15.80 0.67
N ASN A 263 10.43 16.89 -0.09
CA ASN A 263 9.40 17.41 -0.98
C ASN A 263 9.83 17.28 -2.44
N PRO A 264 9.28 16.34 -3.23
CA PRO A 264 9.64 16.17 -4.64
C PRO A 264 9.08 17.26 -5.58
N CYS A 265 8.37 18.25 -5.05
CA CYS A 265 7.78 19.35 -5.80
C CYS A 265 8.54 20.67 -5.58
N LYS A 266 9.62 20.66 -4.80
CA LYS A 266 10.52 21.80 -4.55
C LYS A 266 11.91 21.48 -5.09
#